data_AF-A0A6N7V850-F1
#
_entry.id   AF-A0A6N7V850-F1
#
_cell.length_a   1.000
_cell.length_b   1.000
_cell.length_c   1.000
_cell.angle_alpha   90.00
_cell.angle_beta   90.00
_cell.angle_gamma   90.00
#
_symmetry.space_group_name_H-M   'P 1'
#
loop_
_entity.id
_entity.type
_entity.pdbx_description
1 polymer ?
#
loop_
_entity_poly.entity_id
_entity_poly.type
_entity_poly.pdbx_seq_one_letter_code
_entity_poly.pdbx_strand_id
1 'polypeptide(L)'
;MSLNRKELDILEELSREEKLTLGYLSEKYEVSERNIRYSIDNLNYYLTKFSFQEIGIKKGELNWRSSRERLEEFIQSIDIDNYIFSKEERENYILIKYLFSENTTITEIEKYLKVSRPTIKKDIISLNEYLKEFELEFVREENGINIKGKEKKLRHLKLLKLLEYLDIKDNKIIFLSKIYLTEKEELEVIKKYVGKIDTTLFYNLLFKIEKALSVKFDKQFEKLIYIYLIPTVERIEKNFIIKKKDNSEFLKNLTDYKVIKNILKEIIPEDLEFEFLHLTEYFISGYYSDDFSENISLVKEFVEKFSEIISQSLNFEFYNNLEYREEILKYLLPAVYRIKNNFFLIKTERKVEINKNIYEKIREAVIVCNSIMKEPFREDEIEYLTEISEKYIKREEEGKISLAKLMELIKKNADIYDEKKLEEEIMKAFKNKIEN
;
A
#
# COMPACT_ATOMS: atom_id res chain seq x y z
N MET A 1 4.48 38.35 0.26
CA MET A 1 3.58 37.25 -0.15
C MET A 1 4.48 36.08 -0.49
N SER A 2 4.05 34.85 -0.19
CA SER A 2 4.79 33.62 -0.44
C SER A 2 3.79 32.54 -0.82
N LEU A 3 4.19 31.62 -1.69
CA LEU A 3 3.41 30.44 -2.02
C LEU A 3 3.46 29.42 -0.88
N ASN A 4 2.47 28.54 -0.82
CA ASN A 4 2.43 27.40 0.10
C ASN A 4 1.83 26.16 -0.57
N ARG A 5 1.83 25.02 0.13
CA ARG A 5 1.38 23.75 -0.42
C ARG A 5 -0.07 23.76 -0.90
N LYS A 6 -0.99 24.29 -0.09
CA LYS A 6 -2.41 24.43 -0.42
C LYS A 6 -2.62 25.13 -1.76
N GLU A 7 -1.88 26.21 -2.02
CA GLU A 7 -1.99 26.95 -3.28
C GLU A 7 -1.53 26.13 -4.48
N LEU A 8 -0.47 25.34 -4.34
CA LEU A 8 -0.02 24.44 -5.40
C LEU A 8 -0.98 23.26 -5.61
N ASP A 9 -1.55 22.72 -4.54
CA ASP A 9 -2.56 21.66 -4.62
C ASP A 9 -3.82 22.16 -5.37
N ILE A 10 -4.25 23.41 -5.11
CA ILE A 10 -5.34 24.07 -5.86
C ILE A 10 -5.02 24.14 -7.36
N LEU A 11 -3.79 24.52 -7.73
CA LEU A 11 -3.36 24.53 -9.13
C LEU A 11 -3.36 23.14 -9.75
N GLU A 12 -2.88 22.14 -9.03
CA GLU A 12 -2.87 20.76 -9.50
C GLU A 12 -4.29 20.22 -9.73
N GLU A 13 -5.23 20.48 -8.82
CA GLU A 13 -6.65 20.15 -8.99
C GLU A 13 -7.24 20.85 -10.22
N LEU A 14 -6.98 22.15 -10.37
CA LEU A 14 -7.42 22.93 -11.53
C LEU A 14 -6.86 22.41 -12.86
N SER A 15 -5.69 21.78 -12.85
CA SER A 15 -5.11 21.16 -14.06
C SER A 15 -5.80 19.85 -14.46
N ARG A 16 -6.51 19.20 -13.53
CA ARG A 16 -7.12 17.87 -13.71
C ARG A 16 -8.63 17.96 -13.92
N GLU A 17 -9.30 18.86 -13.21
CA GLU A 17 -10.75 18.97 -13.24
C GLU A 17 -11.21 20.12 -14.15
N GLU A 18 -12.27 19.87 -14.93
CA GLU A 18 -12.80 20.90 -15.83
C GLU A 18 -13.51 22.04 -15.09
N LYS A 19 -13.98 21.81 -13.85
CA LYS A 19 -14.76 22.80 -13.07
C LYS A 19 -14.53 22.67 -11.56
N LEU A 20 -13.87 23.66 -10.99
CA LEU A 20 -13.74 23.83 -9.54
C LEU A 20 -14.46 25.09 -9.09
N THR A 21 -15.08 25.04 -7.92
CA THR A 21 -15.81 26.19 -7.35
C THR A 21 -15.15 26.68 -6.07
N LEU A 22 -15.35 27.96 -5.74
CA LEU A 22 -14.90 28.51 -4.46
C LEU A 22 -15.53 27.79 -3.27
N GLY A 23 -16.81 27.41 -3.38
CA GLY A 23 -17.52 26.65 -2.34
C GLY A 23 -16.89 25.28 -2.11
N TYR A 24 -16.57 24.54 -3.18
CA TYR A 24 -15.88 23.24 -3.07
C TYR A 24 -14.53 23.37 -2.35
N LEU A 25 -13.68 24.32 -2.76
CA LEU A 25 -12.37 24.52 -2.12
C LEU A 25 -12.52 25.03 -0.68
N SER A 26 -13.54 25.85 -0.40
CA SER A 26 -13.87 26.35 0.93
C SER A 26 -14.20 25.21 1.89
N GLU A 27 -15.04 24.26 1.46
CA GLU A 27 -15.36 23.05 2.21
C GLU A 27 -14.14 22.14 2.37
N LYS A 28 -13.42 21.86 1.27
CA LYS A 28 -12.26 20.97 1.27
C LYS A 28 -11.15 21.41 2.23
N TYR A 29 -10.83 22.70 2.24
CA TYR A 29 -9.76 23.24 3.07
C TYR A 29 -10.26 23.83 4.41
N GLU A 30 -11.55 23.68 4.72
CA GLU A 30 -12.18 24.18 5.95
C GLU A 30 -11.92 25.67 6.21
N VAL A 31 -11.95 26.48 5.15
CA VAL A 31 -11.72 27.95 5.21
C VAL A 31 -12.83 28.69 4.48
N SER A 32 -13.02 29.97 4.77
CA SER A 32 -14.00 30.79 4.03
C SER A 32 -13.64 30.94 2.55
N GLU A 33 -14.65 31.11 1.68
CA GLU A 33 -14.43 31.45 0.26
C GLU A 33 -13.55 32.69 0.08
N ARG A 34 -13.60 33.64 1.03
CA ARG A 34 -12.74 34.83 1.04
C ARG A 34 -11.26 34.45 1.16
N ASN A 35 -10.93 33.46 1.98
CA ASN A 35 -9.56 32.93 2.09
C ASN A 35 -9.12 32.23 0.80
N ILE A 36 -10.02 31.49 0.16
CA ILE A 36 -9.74 30.88 -1.15
C ILE A 36 -9.45 31.96 -2.18
N ARG A 37 -10.27 33.02 -2.26
CA ARG A 37 -10.01 34.17 -3.16
C ARG A 37 -8.63 34.78 -2.93
N TYR A 38 -8.23 35.01 -1.68
CA TYR A 38 -6.88 35.49 -1.38
C TYR A 38 -5.78 34.53 -1.82
N SER A 39 -6.02 33.21 -1.74
CA SER A 39 -5.09 32.20 -2.24
C SER A 39 -4.98 32.25 -3.77
N ILE A 40 -6.10 32.45 -4.47
CA ILE A 40 -6.13 32.65 -5.94
C ILE A 40 -5.43 33.95 -6.34
N ASP A 41 -5.64 35.04 -5.60
CA ASP A 41 -4.97 36.33 -5.86
C ASP A 41 -3.44 36.19 -5.72
N ASN A 42 -2.98 35.47 -4.69
CA ASN A 42 -1.56 35.16 -4.49
C ASN A 42 -1.02 34.26 -5.61
N LEU A 43 -1.75 33.21 -6.00
CA LEU A 43 -1.40 32.37 -7.13
C LEU A 43 -1.25 33.17 -8.43
N ASN A 44 -2.22 34.03 -8.75
CA ASN A 44 -2.18 34.87 -9.95
C ASN A 44 -1.00 35.82 -9.95
N TYR A 45 -0.63 36.39 -8.79
CA TYR A 45 0.60 37.18 -8.67
C TYR A 45 1.84 36.40 -9.13
N TYR A 46 1.98 35.14 -8.69
CA TYR A 46 3.12 34.30 -9.08
C TYR A 46 3.01 33.79 -10.52
N LEU A 47 1.85 33.35 -10.98
CA LEU A 47 1.63 32.92 -12.37
C LEU A 47 2.03 34.03 -13.34
N THR A 48 1.54 35.25 -13.12
CA THR A 48 1.86 36.40 -13.97
C THR A 48 3.33 36.78 -13.90
N LYS A 49 3.95 36.71 -12.72
CA LYS A 49 5.40 36.93 -12.54
C LYS A 49 6.24 35.98 -13.40
N PHE A 50 5.79 34.75 -13.61
CA PHE A 50 6.46 33.74 -14.43
C PHE A 50 5.88 33.58 -15.85
N SER A 51 5.07 34.54 -16.32
CA SER A 51 4.44 34.54 -17.66
C SER A 51 3.47 33.38 -17.93
N PHE A 52 2.82 32.86 -16.88
CA PHE A 52 1.72 31.89 -16.98
C PHE A 52 0.36 32.60 -17.03
N GLN A 53 -0.65 31.89 -17.55
CA GLN A 53 -2.03 32.39 -17.57
C GLN A 53 -2.61 32.42 -16.15
N GLU A 54 -3.30 33.51 -15.81
CA GLU A 54 -4.02 33.66 -14.56
C GLU A 54 -5.25 32.73 -14.46
N ILE A 55 -5.57 32.36 -13.23
CA ILE A 55 -6.82 31.69 -12.85
C ILE A 55 -7.95 32.72 -12.92
N GLY A 56 -8.93 32.47 -13.79
CA GLY A 56 -10.12 33.31 -13.92
C GLY A 56 -11.23 32.88 -12.96
N ILE A 57 -11.93 33.84 -12.35
CA ILE A 57 -13.10 33.58 -11.50
C ILE A 57 -14.37 34.11 -12.20
N LYS A 58 -15.34 33.24 -12.50
CA LYS A 58 -16.61 33.63 -13.12
C LYS A 58 -17.79 32.97 -12.38
N LYS A 59 -18.68 33.78 -11.80
CA LYS A 59 -19.84 33.31 -11.00
C LYS A 59 -19.47 32.29 -9.90
N GLY A 60 -18.27 32.40 -9.32
CA GLY A 60 -17.78 31.48 -8.30
C GLY A 60 -17.07 30.22 -8.83
N GLU A 61 -17.05 30.02 -10.15
CA GLU A 61 -16.29 28.96 -10.83
C GLU A 61 -14.87 29.45 -11.17
N LEU A 62 -13.88 28.61 -10.88
CA LEU A 62 -12.47 28.81 -11.18
C LEU A 62 -12.14 28.17 -12.52
N ASN A 63 -11.44 28.90 -13.37
CA ASN A 63 -11.05 28.45 -14.70
C ASN A 63 -9.56 28.68 -14.89
N TRP A 64 -8.80 27.59 -15.02
CA TRP A 64 -7.40 27.62 -15.36
C TRP A 64 -7.12 26.45 -16.31
N ARG A 65 -6.58 26.74 -17.50
CA ARG A 65 -6.24 25.70 -18.48
C ARG A 65 -4.73 25.69 -18.65
N SER A 66 -4.11 24.65 -18.13
CA SER A 66 -2.68 24.41 -18.27
C SER A 66 -2.44 22.93 -18.55
N SER A 67 -1.37 22.62 -19.28
CA SER A 67 -0.92 21.23 -19.40
C SER A 67 -0.15 20.82 -18.15
N ARG A 68 -0.02 19.51 -17.93
CA ARG A 68 0.77 18.99 -16.80
C ARG A 68 2.22 19.48 -16.86
N GLU A 69 2.82 19.49 -18.04
CA GLU A 69 4.19 19.94 -18.26
C GLU A 69 4.36 21.40 -17.82
N ARG A 70 3.38 22.26 -18.15
CA ARG A 70 3.39 23.67 -17.73
C ARG A 70 3.19 23.85 -16.23
N LEU A 71 2.33 23.07 -15.59
CA LEU A 71 2.22 23.06 -14.13
C LEU A 71 3.56 22.68 -13.49
N GLU A 72 4.19 21.62 -14.01
CA GLU A 72 5.49 21.18 -13.54
C GLU A 72 6.53 22.29 -13.70
N GLU A 73 6.67 22.89 -14.89
CA GLU A 73 7.53 24.05 -15.18
C GLU A 73 7.31 25.21 -14.19
N PHE A 74 6.04 25.58 -13.94
CA PHE A 74 5.70 26.62 -12.97
C PHE A 74 6.22 26.25 -11.58
N ILE A 75 5.94 25.05 -11.09
CA ILE A 75 6.40 24.61 -9.76
C ILE A 75 7.93 24.60 -9.69
N GLN A 76 8.64 24.21 -10.77
CA GLN A 76 10.11 24.25 -10.78
C GLN A 76 10.68 25.67 -10.79
N SER A 77 9.92 26.66 -11.27
CA SER A 77 10.32 28.06 -11.28
C SER A 77 10.19 28.75 -9.92
N ILE A 78 9.50 28.14 -8.96
CA ILE A 78 9.30 28.69 -7.63
C ILE A 78 10.63 28.67 -6.86
N ASP A 79 11.12 29.87 -6.57
CA ASP A 79 12.22 30.05 -5.63
C ASP A 79 11.77 29.71 -4.20
N ILE A 80 12.59 28.94 -3.49
CA ILE A 80 12.41 28.59 -2.09
C ILE A 80 12.33 29.83 -1.17
N ASP A 81 12.85 30.99 -1.56
CA ASP A 81 12.64 32.28 -0.85
C ASP A 81 11.21 32.79 -0.92
N ASN A 82 10.47 32.34 -1.93
CA ASN A 82 9.08 32.69 -2.15
C ASN A 82 8.11 31.60 -1.69
N TYR A 83 8.56 30.63 -0.88
CA TYR A 83 7.76 29.50 -0.44
C TYR A 83 7.73 29.35 1.08
N ILE A 84 6.56 29.02 1.62
CA ILE A 84 6.34 28.69 3.03
C ILE A 84 5.92 27.23 3.11
N PHE A 85 6.81 26.41 3.69
CA PHE A 85 6.56 24.99 3.91
C PHE A 85 5.47 24.76 4.95
N SER A 86 4.51 23.91 4.61
CA SER A 86 3.49 23.42 5.54
C SER A 86 4.15 22.61 6.67
N LYS A 87 3.41 22.38 7.77
CA LYS A 87 3.91 21.52 8.86
C LYS A 87 4.25 20.11 8.34
N GLU A 88 3.37 19.54 7.52
CA GLU A 88 3.52 18.21 6.95
C GLU A 88 4.75 18.11 6.04
N GLU A 89 4.99 19.09 5.17
CA GLU A 89 6.19 19.14 4.31
C GLU A 89 7.47 19.19 5.15
N ARG A 90 7.49 20.01 6.21
CA ARG A 90 8.66 20.09 7.11
C ARG A 90 8.89 18.78 7.84
N GLU A 91 7.84 18.17 8.37
CA GLU A 91 7.92 16.91 9.12
C GLU A 91 8.39 15.76 8.23
N ASN A 92 7.84 15.61 7.03
CA ASN A 92 8.28 14.61 6.05
C ASN A 92 9.75 14.82 5.66
N TYR A 93 10.14 16.05 5.35
CA TYR A 93 11.53 16.37 5.01
C TYR A 93 12.50 16.00 6.15
N ILE A 94 12.17 16.38 7.39
CA ILE A 94 12.96 16.05 8.58
C ILE A 94 13.10 14.54 8.72
N LEU A 95 12.00 13.80 8.58
CA LEU A 95 11.99 12.34 8.71
C LEU A 95 12.87 11.68 7.65
N ILE A 96 12.74 12.06 6.38
CA ILE A 96 13.57 11.54 5.27
C ILE A 96 15.05 11.83 5.53
N LYS A 97 15.39 13.05 5.98
CA LYS A 97 16.77 13.42 6.32
C LYS A 97 17.34 12.53 7.42
N TYR A 98 16.61 12.25 8.49
CA TYR A 98 17.12 11.41 9.58
C TYR A 98 17.12 9.91 9.26
N LEU A 99 16.25 9.42 8.37
CA LEU A 99 16.22 8.01 7.96
C LEU A 99 17.30 7.64 6.95
N PHE A 100 17.65 8.56 6.04
CA PHE A 100 18.41 8.25 4.83
C PHE A 100 19.69 9.07 4.64
N SER A 101 19.92 10.13 5.43
CA SER A 101 21.20 10.85 5.44
C SER A 101 22.04 10.50 6.67
N GLU A 102 23.35 10.59 6.52
CA GLU A 102 24.31 10.52 7.63
C GLU A 102 24.63 11.94 8.11
N ASN A 103 24.85 12.10 9.42
CA ASN A 103 25.28 13.36 10.05
C ASN A 103 24.34 14.56 9.83
N THR A 104 23.05 14.31 9.65
CA THR A 104 22.03 15.38 9.52
C THR A 104 22.10 16.32 10.72
N THR A 105 22.28 17.61 10.46
CA THR A 105 22.26 18.63 11.51
C THR A 105 20.97 19.44 11.51
N ILE A 106 20.56 19.92 12.69
CA ILE A 106 19.42 20.86 12.80
C ILE A 106 19.68 22.12 11.97
N THR A 107 20.93 22.61 11.92
CA THR A 107 21.30 23.81 11.16
C THR A 107 21.05 23.64 9.66
N GLU A 108 21.35 22.48 9.09
CA GLU A 108 21.06 22.18 7.67
C GLU A 108 19.56 22.22 7.40
N ILE A 109 18.76 21.60 8.28
CA ILE A 109 17.31 21.58 8.18
C ILE A 109 16.72 23.00 8.31
N GLU A 110 17.19 23.80 9.28
CA GLU A 110 16.78 25.20 9.46
C GLU A 110 17.03 26.03 8.19
N LYS A 111 18.21 25.85 7.58
CA LYS A 111 18.61 26.60 6.38
C LYS A 111 17.72 26.26 5.19
N TYR A 112 17.43 24.97 4.97
CA TYR A 112 16.60 24.53 3.85
C TYR A 112 15.13 24.95 4.06
N LEU A 113 14.56 24.63 5.22
CA LEU A 113 13.13 24.89 5.51
C LEU A 113 12.84 26.35 5.87
N LYS A 114 13.87 27.19 6.07
CA LYS A 114 13.76 28.62 6.43
C LYS A 114 12.91 28.88 7.66
N VAL A 115 13.04 28.01 8.66
CA VAL A 115 12.37 28.14 9.95
C VAL A 115 13.37 28.13 11.09
N SER A 116 12.95 28.71 12.21
CA SER A 116 13.78 28.81 13.42
C SER A 116 14.04 27.45 14.08
N ARG A 117 15.16 27.31 14.79
CA ARG A 117 15.46 26.14 15.63
C ARG A 117 14.30 25.70 16.54
N PRO A 118 13.60 26.60 17.26
CA PRO A 118 12.42 26.22 18.04
C PRO A 118 11.31 25.57 17.21
N THR A 119 11.10 26.00 15.96
CA THR A 119 10.12 25.41 15.05
C THR A 119 10.52 23.97 14.71
N ILE A 120 11.77 23.74 14.29
CA ILE A 120 12.28 22.39 14.01
C ILE A 120 12.17 21.47 15.23
N LYS A 121 12.46 21.99 16.43
CA LYS A 121 12.27 21.20 17.66
C LYS A 121 10.83 20.80 17.90
N LYS A 122 9.86 21.68 17.62
CA LYS A 122 8.43 21.36 17.72
C LYS A 122 8.03 20.29 16.69
N ASP A 123 8.51 20.42 15.46
CA ASP A 123 8.27 19.43 14.39
C ASP A 123 8.88 18.05 14.77
N ILE A 124 10.10 18.02 15.35
CA ILE A 124 10.71 16.77 15.86
C ILE A 124 9.89 16.14 17.00
N ILE A 125 9.37 16.95 17.94
CA ILE A 125 8.52 16.43 19.02
C ILE A 125 7.25 15.79 18.45
N SER A 126 6.61 16.45 17.49
CA SER A 126 5.41 15.96 16.82
C SER A 126 5.69 14.67 16.03
N LEU A 127 6.79 14.62 15.27
CA LEU A 127 7.26 13.39 14.62
C LEU A 127 7.59 12.27 15.60
N ASN A 128 8.03 12.59 16.83
CA ASN A 128 8.30 11.57 17.83
C ASN A 128 7.03 10.84 18.26
N GLU A 129 5.87 11.51 18.25
CA GLU A 129 4.58 10.84 18.49
C GLU A 129 4.23 9.88 17.34
N TYR A 130 4.46 10.29 16.09
CA TYR A 130 4.32 9.40 14.92
C TYR A 130 5.27 8.19 14.99
N LEU A 131 6.54 8.40 15.37
CA LEU A 131 7.52 7.32 15.48
C LEU A 131 7.16 6.29 16.57
N LYS A 132 6.48 6.70 17.65
CA LYS A 132 6.02 5.79 18.70
C LYS A 132 5.04 4.74 18.18
N GLU A 133 4.24 5.04 17.16
CA GLU A 133 3.36 4.06 16.50
C GLU A 133 4.16 2.89 15.89
N PHE A 134 5.43 3.12 15.58
CA PHE A 134 6.38 2.13 15.08
C PHE A 134 7.31 1.59 16.18
N GLU A 135 7.13 1.96 17.45
CA GLU A 135 8.09 1.67 18.54
C GLU A 135 9.49 2.23 18.25
N LEU A 136 9.54 3.41 17.63
CA LEU A 136 10.74 4.17 17.32
C LEU A 136 10.69 5.53 18.02
N GLU A 137 11.85 6.16 18.16
CA GLU A 137 11.95 7.50 18.73
C GLU A 137 13.21 8.23 18.24
N PHE A 138 13.16 9.57 18.29
CA PHE A 138 14.35 10.40 18.18
C PHE A 138 15.14 10.37 19.48
N VAL A 139 16.40 9.94 19.39
CA VAL A 139 17.35 9.92 20.51
C VAL A 139 18.49 10.87 20.23
N ARG A 140 18.82 11.69 21.22
CA ARG A 140 19.98 12.56 21.17
C ARG A 140 21.21 11.80 21.66
N GLU A 141 22.26 11.83 20.87
CA GLU A 141 23.56 11.23 21.16
C GLU A 141 24.67 12.28 21.07
N GLU A 142 25.91 11.89 21.42
CA GLU A 142 27.08 12.77 21.36
C GLU A 142 27.29 13.38 19.97
N ASN A 143 26.98 12.60 18.91
CA ASN A 143 27.20 12.98 17.52
C ASN A 143 25.96 13.52 16.79
N GLY A 144 24.85 13.79 17.49
CA GLY A 144 23.66 14.38 16.89
C GLY A 144 22.34 13.78 17.36
N ILE A 145 21.36 13.75 16.47
CA ILE A 145 20.05 13.14 16.70
C ILE A 145 19.91 11.98 15.73
N ASN A 146 19.47 10.82 16.24
CA ASN A 146 19.26 9.61 15.46
C ASN A 146 17.88 9.02 15.76
N ILE A 147 17.33 8.25 14.84
CA ILE A 147 16.12 7.44 15.10
C ILE A 147 16.56 6.08 15.64
N LYS A 148 16.03 5.68 16.79
CA LYS A 148 16.32 4.40 17.44
C LYS A 148 15.05 3.63 17.79
N GLY A 149 15.22 2.35 18.05
CA GLY A 149 14.19 1.42 18.51
C GLY A 149 14.51 0.00 18.03
N LYS A 150 13.49 -0.83 17.82
CA LYS A 150 13.69 -2.18 17.30
C LYS A 150 14.16 -2.13 15.84
N GLU A 151 15.27 -2.80 15.53
CA GLU A 151 15.88 -2.80 14.19
C GLU A 151 14.87 -3.16 13.07
N LYS A 152 14.02 -4.17 13.31
CA LYS A 152 12.97 -4.58 12.38
C LYS A 152 11.98 -3.44 12.06
N LYS A 153 11.61 -2.65 13.07
CA LYS A 153 10.68 -1.54 12.93
C LYS A 153 11.31 -0.37 12.17
N LEU A 154 12.58 -0.09 12.41
CA LEU A 154 13.33 0.92 11.66
C LEU A 154 13.45 0.55 10.17
N ARG A 155 13.84 -0.69 9.86
CA ARG A 155 13.91 -1.19 8.47
C ARG A 155 12.53 -1.15 7.80
N HIS A 156 11.48 -1.46 8.53
CA HIS A 156 10.11 -1.37 8.04
C HIS A 156 9.69 0.08 7.71
N LEU A 157 9.98 1.04 8.60
CA LEU A 157 9.71 2.46 8.31
C LEU A 157 10.52 2.95 7.11
N LYS A 158 11.79 2.53 6.97
CA LYS A 158 12.59 2.82 5.78
C LYS A 158 11.96 2.22 4.52
N LEU A 159 11.47 0.98 4.55
CA LEU A 159 10.72 0.37 3.44
C LEU A 159 9.49 1.22 3.05
N LEU A 160 8.65 1.58 4.01
CA LEU A 160 7.45 2.40 3.76
C LEU A 160 7.81 3.71 3.08
N LYS A 161 8.85 4.39 3.58
CA LYS A 161 9.31 5.65 3.00
C LYS A 161 9.94 5.45 1.63
N LEU A 162 10.71 4.39 1.39
CA LEU A 162 11.25 4.10 0.06
C LEU A 162 10.13 3.90 -0.98
N LEU A 163 9.05 3.18 -0.63
CA LEU A 163 7.91 2.95 -1.52
C LEU A 163 7.24 4.24 -2.02
N GLU A 164 7.39 5.36 -1.31
CA GLU A 164 6.88 6.66 -1.72
C GLU A 164 7.72 7.31 -2.85
N TYR A 165 8.98 6.88 -3.06
CA TYR A 165 9.94 7.50 -3.99
C TYR A 165 10.52 6.56 -5.04
N LEU A 166 10.35 5.25 -4.92
CA LEU A 166 10.88 4.30 -5.89
C LEU A 166 9.94 3.14 -6.20
N ASP A 167 10.15 2.59 -7.38
CA ASP A 167 9.45 1.44 -7.93
C ASP A 167 10.47 0.48 -8.57
N ILE A 168 10.06 -0.77 -8.81
CA ILE A 168 10.89 -1.78 -9.46
C ILE A 168 10.23 -2.19 -10.76
N LYS A 169 10.91 -1.93 -11.89
CA LYS A 169 10.44 -2.31 -13.23
C LYS A 169 11.58 -2.84 -14.05
N ASP A 170 11.33 -3.90 -14.81
CA ASP A 170 12.34 -4.57 -15.65
C ASP A 170 13.64 -4.87 -14.86
N ASN A 171 13.45 -5.28 -13.59
CA ASN A 171 14.51 -5.64 -12.64
C ASN A 171 15.46 -4.49 -12.28
N LYS A 172 14.99 -3.24 -12.42
CA LYS A 172 15.75 -2.03 -12.12
C LYS A 172 14.94 -1.11 -11.22
N ILE A 173 15.66 -0.32 -10.43
CA ILE A 173 15.08 0.73 -9.61
C ILE A 173 14.67 1.89 -10.52
N ILE A 174 13.41 2.28 -10.42
CA ILE A 174 12.86 3.50 -11.02
C ILE A 174 12.59 4.48 -9.88
N PHE A 175 13.11 5.70 -10.01
CA PHE A 175 12.78 6.79 -9.11
C PHE A 175 11.50 7.49 -9.58
N LEU A 176 10.52 7.59 -8.68
CA LEU A 176 9.24 8.25 -8.96
C LEU A 176 9.45 9.76 -9.05
N SER A 177 9.02 10.36 -10.15
CA SER A 177 9.14 11.80 -10.36
C SER A 177 8.36 12.58 -9.28
N LYS A 178 8.99 13.62 -8.75
CA LYS A 178 8.43 14.52 -7.74
C LYS A 178 8.47 15.94 -8.27
N ILE A 179 7.38 16.67 -8.12
CA ILE A 179 7.22 18.01 -8.71
C ILE A 179 7.40 19.10 -7.66
N TYR A 180 7.02 18.82 -6.41
CA TYR A 180 7.07 19.74 -5.27
C TYR A 180 8.47 19.92 -4.69
N LEU A 181 8.71 21.07 -4.03
CA LEU A 181 10.04 21.50 -3.59
C LEU A 181 10.69 20.52 -2.61
N THR A 182 10.03 20.18 -1.49
CA THR A 182 10.58 19.24 -0.50
C THR A 182 10.72 17.85 -1.09
N GLU A 183 9.71 17.37 -1.81
CA GLU A 183 9.69 16.03 -2.41
C GLU A 183 10.85 15.80 -3.40
N LYS A 184 11.27 16.84 -4.14
CA LYS A 184 12.46 16.79 -4.99
C LYS A 184 13.74 16.62 -4.19
N GLU A 185 13.90 17.41 -3.13
CA GLU A 185 15.09 17.32 -2.26
C GLU A 185 15.12 15.97 -1.52
N GLU A 186 13.97 15.50 -1.03
CA GLU A 186 13.79 14.17 -0.43
C GLU A 186 14.18 13.07 -1.43
N LEU A 187 13.75 13.19 -2.69
CA LEU A 187 14.11 12.25 -3.74
C LEU A 187 15.63 12.21 -3.98
N GLU A 188 16.33 13.34 -3.95
CA GLU A 188 17.80 13.38 -4.06
C GLU A 188 18.49 12.72 -2.86
N VAL A 189 17.95 12.90 -1.64
CA VAL A 189 18.40 12.18 -0.44
C VAL A 189 18.23 10.66 -0.63
N ILE A 190 17.08 10.23 -1.15
CA ILE A 190 16.78 8.81 -1.41
C ILE A 190 17.71 8.25 -2.50
N LYS A 191 17.91 8.96 -3.62
CA LYS A 191 18.85 8.56 -4.68
C LYS A 191 20.26 8.38 -4.15
N LYS A 192 20.74 9.33 -3.34
CA LYS A 192 22.07 9.25 -2.72
C LYS A 192 22.17 8.07 -1.75
N TYR A 193 21.11 7.80 -0.99
CA TYR A 193 21.05 6.66 -0.08
C TYR A 193 21.09 5.33 -0.83
N VAL A 194 20.20 5.13 -1.80
CA VAL A 194 20.09 3.90 -2.60
C VAL A 194 21.36 3.67 -3.43
N GLY A 195 21.95 4.73 -3.98
CA GLY A 195 23.18 4.64 -4.78
C GLY A 195 24.42 4.17 -4.03
N LYS A 196 24.38 4.09 -2.69
CA LYS A 196 25.44 3.48 -1.87
C LYS A 196 25.32 1.96 -1.76
N ILE A 197 24.17 1.39 -2.11
CA ILE A 197 23.87 -0.03 -1.89
C ILE A 197 24.01 -0.79 -3.20
N ASP A 198 24.79 -1.88 -3.17
CA ASP A 198 24.88 -2.79 -4.32
C ASP A 198 23.62 -3.65 -4.41
N THR A 199 22.74 -3.32 -5.36
CA THR A 199 21.50 -4.06 -5.63
C THR A 199 21.60 -5.02 -6.81
N THR A 200 22.79 -5.20 -7.40
CA THR A 200 22.98 -5.98 -8.65
C THR A 200 22.54 -7.44 -8.51
N LEU A 201 22.71 -8.03 -7.31
CA LEU A 201 22.37 -9.42 -7.04
C LEU A 201 20.90 -9.64 -6.67
N PHE A 202 20.16 -8.61 -6.28
CA PHE A 202 18.85 -8.77 -5.64
C PHE A 202 17.84 -9.50 -6.53
N TYR A 203 17.78 -9.15 -7.82
CA TYR A 203 16.85 -9.82 -8.74
C TYR A 203 17.19 -11.30 -8.94
N ASN A 204 18.47 -11.61 -9.18
CA ASN A 204 18.92 -12.99 -9.37
C ASN A 204 18.70 -13.83 -8.10
N LEU A 205 18.87 -13.21 -6.93
CA LEU A 205 18.59 -13.81 -5.63
C LEU A 205 17.12 -14.20 -5.50
N LEU A 206 16.19 -13.27 -5.80
CA LEU A 206 14.75 -13.54 -5.79
C LEU A 206 14.39 -14.68 -6.75
N PHE A 207 14.91 -14.64 -7.98
CA PHE A 207 14.68 -15.69 -8.97
C PHE A 207 15.20 -17.07 -8.52
N LYS A 208 16.39 -17.12 -7.90
CA LYS A 208 16.94 -18.36 -7.32
C LYS A 208 16.04 -18.90 -6.21
N ILE A 209 15.51 -18.03 -5.34
CA ILE A 209 14.60 -18.43 -4.26
C ILE A 209 13.30 -18.97 -4.83
N GLU A 210 12.65 -18.29 -5.77
CA GLU A 210 11.43 -18.78 -6.43
C GLU A 210 11.63 -20.17 -7.02
N LYS A 211 12.71 -20.35 -7.79
CA LYS A 211 13.04 -21.63 -8.42
C LYS A 211 13.30 -22.72 -7.37
N ALA A 212 14.02 -22.40 -6.31
CA ALA A 212 14.39 -23.38 -5.30
C ALA A 212 13.21 -23.79 -4.41
N LEU A 213 12.26 -22.88 -4.18
CA LEU A 213 11.00 -23.16 -3.49
C LEU A 213 9.92 -23.76 -4.42
N SER A 214 10.16 -23.76 -5.75
CA SER A 214 9.17 -24.16 -6.76
C SER A 214 7.87 -23.34 -6.69
N VAL A 215 7.99 -22.05 -6.43
CA VAL A 215 6.87 -21.09 -6.32
C VAL A 215 6.99 -19.98 -7.35
N LYS A 216 5.90 -19.28 -7.56
CA LYS A 216 5.87 -18.01 -8.28
C LYS A 216 5.32 -16.94 -7.37
N PHE A 217 6.14 -15.96 -7.03
CA PHE A 217 5.71 -14.84 -6.24
C PHE A 217 4.84 -13.88 -7.06
N ASP A 218 3.95 -13.19 -6.37
CA ASP A 218 3.26 -12.05 -6.95
C ASP A 218 4.26 -10.90 -7.22
N LYS A 219 4.03 -10.11 -8.27
CA LYS A 219 4.94 -9.03 -8.66
C LYS A 219 5.05 -7.92 -7.61
N GLN A 220 3.96 -7.63 -6.88
CA GLN A 220 4.00 -6.68 -5.78
C GLN A 220 4.83 -7.24 -4.63
N PHE A 221 4.70 -8.53 -4.33
CA PHE A 221 5.55 -9.19 -3.32
C PHE A 221 7.03 -9.12 -3.70
N GLU A 222 7.40 -9.49 -4.94
CA GLU A 222 8.78 -9.39 -5.43
C GLU A 222 9.35 -7.98 -5.27
N LYS A 223 8.59 -6.96 -5.69
CA LYS A 223 8.94 -5.54 -5.53
C LYS A 223 9.17 -5.18 -4.06
N LEU A 224 8.26 -5.56 -3.17
CA LEU A 224 8.36 -5.22 -1.75
C LEU A 224 9.59 -5.86 -1.11
N ILE A 225 9.89 -7.14 -1.41
CA ILE A 225 11.10 -7.79 -0.90
C ILE A 225 12.34 -7.13 -1.47
N TYR A 226 12.38 -6.84 -2.78
CA TYR A 226 13.51 -6.14 -3.39
C TYR A 226 13.81 -4.82 -2.67
N ILE A 227 12.77 -4.01 -2.43
CA ILE A 227 12.93 -2.71 -1.76
C ILE A 227 13.30 -2.89 -0.29
N TYR A 228 12.78 -3.92 0.40
CA TYR A 228 13.13 -4.22 1.79
C TYR A 228 14.57 -4.70 1.96
N LEU A 229 15.16 -5.33 0.94
CA LEU A 229 16.57 -5.73 0.97
C LEU A 229 17.51 -4.52 0.99
N ILE A 230 17.11 -3.36 0.43
CA ILE A 230 17.93 -2.14 0.43
C ILE A 230 18.27 -1.68 1.86
N PRO A 231 17.30 -1.36 2.75
CA PRO A 231 17.62 -1.05 4.14
C PRO A 231 18.15 -2.26 4.92
N THR A 232 17.86 -3.49 4.50
CA THR A 232 18.44 -4.66 5.19
C THR A 232 19.95 -4.73 5.02
N VAL A 233 20.45 -4.65 3.78
CA VAL A 233 21.89 -4.66 3.48
C VAL A 233 22.58 -3.45 4.12
N GLU A 234 22.03 -2.24 3.95
CA GLU A 234 22.61 -1.02 4.54
C GLU A 234 22.80 -1.11 6.05
N ARG A 235 21.82 -1.67 6.75
CA ARG A 235 21.87 -1.78 8.21
C ARG A 235 22.84 -2.86 8.67
N ILE A 236 22.93 -3.97 7.94
CA ILE A 236 23.91 -5.04 8.21
C ILE A 236 25.34 -4.52 8.01
N GLU A 237 25.61 -3.77 6.93
CA GLU A 237 26.93 -3.15 6.68
C GLU A 237 27.35 -2.20 7.81
N LYS A 238 26.38 -1.52 8.43
CA LYS A 238 26.58 -0.66 9.61
C LYS A 238 26.54 -1.40 10.95
N ASN A 239 26.53 -2.73 10.93
CA ASN A 239 26.49 -3.61 12.10
C ASN A 239 25.23 -3.43 12.98
N PHE A 240 24.13 -2.94 12.40
CA PHE A 240 22.83 -2.89 13.04
C PHE A 240 22.01 -4.12 12.66
N ILE A 241 22.23 -5.19 13.45
CA ILE A 241 21.71 -6.53 13.17
C ILE A 241 20.55 -6.94 14.08
N ILE A 242 19.75 -7.88 13.62
CA ILE A 242 18.71 -8.54 14.41
C ILE A 242 19.37 -9.52 15.39
N LYS A 243 19.13 -9.33 16.69
CA LYS A 243 19.76 -10.13 17.76
C LYS A 243 18.90 -11.26 18.32
N LYS A 244 17.61 -11.29 18.00
CA LYS A 244 16.66 -12.31 18.50
C LYS A 244 15.43 -12.45 17.60
N LYS A 245 14.80 -13.63 17.64
CA LYS A 245 13.52 -13.90 16.98
C LYS A 245 12.73 -14.97 17.75
N ASP A 246 11.47 -14.66 18.03
CA ASP A 246 10.64 -15.47 18.95
C ASP A 246 10.28 -16.84 18.36
N ASN A 247 9.92 -16.92 17.08
CA ASN A 247 9.62 -18.18 16.38
C ASN A 247 10.84 -18.82 15.70
N SER A 248 12.04 -18.59 16.24
CA SER A 248 13.28 -19.09 15.64
C SER A 248 13.33 -20.62 15.53
N GLU A 249 12.84 -21.35 16.53
CA GLU A 249 12.84 -22.82 16.53
C GLU A 249 11.97 -23.40 15.40
N PHE A 250 10.75 -22.87 15.23
CA PHE A 250 9.87 -23.25 14.11
C PHE A 250 10.55 -23.00 12.75
N LEU A 251 11.08 -21.79 12.54
CA LEU A 251 11.68 -21.42 11.26
C LEU A 251 12.94 -22.23 10.93
N LYS A 252 13.77 -22.57 11.93
CA LYS A 252 14.96 -23.43 11.73
C LYS A 252 14.61 -24.83 11.23
N ASN A 253 13.42 -25.32 11.59
CA ASN A 253 12.95 -26.64 11.20
C ASN A 253 12.34 -26.67 9.79
N LEU A 254 12.04 -25.51 9.20
CA LEU A 254 11.57 -25.45 7.82
C LEU A 254 12.65 -25.90 6.85
N THR A 255 12.27 -26.73 5.89
CA THR A 255 13.10 -27.10 4.72
C THR A 255 13.49 -25.84 3.94
N ASP A 256 12.54 -24.93 3.76
CA ASP A 256 12.67 -23.65 3.07
C ASP A 256 13.76 -22.76 3.68
N TYR A 257 13.92 -22.78 5.01
CA TYR A 257 14.96 -21.99 5.68
C TYR A 257 16.37 -22.32 5.19
N LYS A 258 16.67 -23.61 5.00
CA LYS A 258 18.01 -24.05 4.54
C LYS A 258 18.31 -23.54 3.14
N VAL A 259 17.31 -23.62 2.26
CA VAL A 259 17.40 -23.18 0.86
C VAL A 259 17.55 -21.66 0.78
N ILE A 260 16.66 -20.93 1.45
CA ILE A 260 16.68 -19.46 1.49
C ILE A 260 17.98 -18.95 2.10
N LYS A 261 18.44 -19.53 3.21
CA LYS A 261 19.73 -19.19 3.85
C LYS A 261 20.88 -19.34 2.88
N ASN A 262 20.99 -20.47 2.18
CA ASN A 262 22.11 -20.73 1.28
C ASN A 262 22.20 -19.70 0.14
N ILE A 263 21.06 -19.24 -0.36
CA ILE A 263 20.99 -18.22 -1.42
C ILE A 263 21.29 -16.83 -0.84
N LEU A 264 20.74 -16.48 0.32
CA LEU A 264 20.95 -15.18 0.97
C LEU A 264 22.39 -14.92 1.42
N LYS A 265 23.22 -15.96 1.58
CA LYS A 265 24.67 -15.81 1.88
C LYS A 265 25.42 -14.99 0.84
N GLU A 266 24.88 -14.84 -0.37
CA GLU A 266 25.45 -13.98 -1.42
C GLU A 266 25.49 -12.49 -1.02
N ILE A 267 24.62 -12.07 -0.09
CA ILE A 267 24.52 -10.65 0.35
C ILE A 267 24.53 -10.48 1.88
N ILE A 268 24.47 -11.56 2.66
CA ILE A 268 24.43 -11.52 4.13
C ILE A 268 25.53 -12.42 4.72
N PRO A 269 26.32 -11.92 5.70
CA PRO A 269 27.30 -12.73 6.42
C PRO A 269 26.69 -13.97 7.10
N GLU A 270 27.39 -15.10 7.01
CA GLU A 270 26.86 -16.41 7.40
C GLU A 270 26.60 -16.56 8.92
N ASP A 271 27.30 -15.80 9.75
CA ASP A 271 27.19 -15.79 11.20
C ASP A 271 25.91 -15.08 11.71
N LEU A 272 25.22 -14.33 10.83
CA LEU A 272 24.00 -13.59 11.18
C LEU A 272 22.74 -14.46 11.09
N GLU A 273 22.66 -15.51 11.91
CA GLU A 273 21.58 -16.51 11.87
C GLU A 273 20.16 -15.89 11.93
N PHE A 274 19.97 -14.88 12.79
CA PHE A 274 18.68 -14.22 12.96
C PHE A 274 18.27 -13.34 11.77
N GLU A 275 19.22 -12.87 10.95
CA GLU A 275 18.90 -12.17 9.71
C GLU A 275 18.28 -13.13 8.70
N PHE A 276 18.89 -14.33 8.53
CA PHE A 276 18.34 -15.37 7.67
C PHE A 276 16.95 -15.81 8.14
N LEU A 277 16.77 -16.06 9.44
CA LEU A 277 15.46 -16.44 9.98
C LEU A 277 14.41 -15.34 9.77
N HIS A 278 14.81 -14.07 9.89
CA HIS A 278 13.91 -12.95 9.66
C HIS A 278 13.48 -12.85 8.21
N LEU A 279 14.41 -12.94 7.27
CA LEU A 279 14.11 -12.92 5.84
C LEU A 279 13.34 -14.16 5.38
N THR A 280 13.62 -15.34 5.94
CA THR A 280 12.81 -16.54 5.69
C THR A 280 11.35 -16.32 6.07
N GLU A 281 11.07 -15.71 7.22
CA GLU A 281 9.68 -15.37 7.60
C GLU A 281 9.01 -14.43 6.58
N TYR A 282 9.77 -13.50 5.98
CA TYR A 282 9.26 -12.63 4.92
C TYR A 282 8.99 -13.41 3.63
N PHE A 283 9.90 -14.30 3.21
CA PHE A 283 9.71 -15.12 2.01
C PHE A 283 8.50 -16.06 2.10
N ILE A 284 8.34 -16.76 3.24
CA ILE A 284 7.18 -17.65 3.45
C ILE A 284 5.86 -16.90 3.51
N SER A 285 5.89 -15.60 3.82
CA SER A 285 4.70 -14.76 3.78
C SER A 285 4.21 -14.46 2.35
N GLY A 286 4.96 -14.84 1.32
CA GLY A 286 4.66 -14.58 -0.10
C GLY A 286 3.97 -15.73 -0.85
N TYR A 287 3.81 -16.91 -0.25
CA TYR A 287 3.24 -18.09 -0.91
C TYR A 287 2.56 -19.02 0.08
N TYR A 288 1.76 -19.98 -0.41
CA TYR A 288 1.18 -21.02 0.42
C TYR A 288 2.08 -22.27 0.45
N SER A 289 2.27 -22.84 1.64
CA SER A 289 2.85 -24.17 1.85
C SER A 289 2.12 -24.92 2.95
N ASP A 290 1.92 -26.23 2.76
CA ASP A 290 1.32 -27.13 3.75
C ASP A 290 2.18 -27.25 5.02
N ASP A 291 3.48 -26.96 4.93
CA ASP A 291 4.44 -27.02 6.04
C ASP A 291 4.30 -25.87 7.05
N PHE A 292 3.46 -24.87 6.78
CA PHE A 292 3.26 -23.70 7.65
C PHE A 292 2.34 -24.01 8.84
N SER A 293 2.81 -24.88 9.73
CA SER A 293 1.99 -25.42 10.83
C SER A 293 1.81 -24.48 12.02
N GLU A 294 2.64 -23.44 12.21
CA GLU A 294 2.64 -22.63 13.45
C GLU A 294 1.27 -21.96 13.73
N ASN A 295 0.57 -21.49 12.70
CA ASN A 295 -0.68 -20.75 12.84
C ASN A 295 -1.88 -21.46 12.20
N ILE A 296 -1.72 -22.72 11.76
CA ILE A 296 -2.76 -23.42 11.00
C ILE A 296 -4.05 -23.63 11.78
N SER A 297 -3.96 -23.95 13.06
CA SER A 297 -5.14 -24.16 13.91
C SER A 297 -5.93 -22.86 14.08
N LEU A 298 -5.24 -21.74 14.33
CA LEU A 298 -5.88 -20.43 14.50
C LEU A 298 -6.55 -19.97 13.21
N VAL A 299 -5.88 -20.13 12.06
CA VAL A 299 -6.46 -19.76 10.76
C VAL A 299 -7.66 -20.65 10.43
N LYS A 300 -7.60 -21.97 10.70
CA LYS A 300 -8.74 -22.87 10.49
C LYS A 300 -9.94 -22.49 11.37
N GLU A 301 -9.70 -22.20 12.64
CA GLU A 301 -10.74 -21.75 13.57
C GLU A 301 -11.36 -20.42 13.10
N PHE A 302 -10.52 -19.47 12.65
CA PHE A 302 -10.98 -18.22 12.05
C PHE A 302 -11.86 -18.49 10.84
N VAL A 303 -11.40 -19.30 9.88
CA VAL A 303 -12.13 -19.57 8.64
C VAL A 303 -13.47 -20.23 8.93
N GLU A 304 -13.53 -21.17 9.86
CA GLU A 304 -14.79 -21.82 10.27
C GLU A 304 -15.81 -20.83 10.81
N LYS A 305 -15.42 -20.05 11.82
CA LYS A 305 -16.31 -19.10 12.47
C LYS A 305 -16.70 -17.95 11.53
N PHE A 306 -15.73 -17.46 10.75
CA PHE A 306 -15.95 -16.42 9.75
C PHE A 306 -16.97 -16.88 8.71
N SER A 307 -16.77 -18.07 8.11
CA SER A 307 -17.68 -18.64 7.13
C SER A 307 -19.10 -18.84 7.69
N GLU A 308 -19.25 -19.23 8.96
CA GLU A 308 -20.56 -19.34 9.61
C GLU A 308 -21.28 -17.98 9.69
N ILE A 309 -20.60 -16.95 10.20
CA ILE A 309 -21.19 -15.61 10.39
C ILE A 309 -21.59 -14.98 9.06
N ILE A 310 -20.72 -15.06 8.05
CA ILE A 310 -21.02 -14.49 6.75
C ILE A 310 -22.13 -15.27 6.03
N SER A 311 -22.26 -16.57 6.27
CA SER A 311 -23.35 -17.36 5.69
C SER A 311 -24.71 -16.86 6.16
N GLN A 312 -24.82 -16.57 7.45
CA GLN A 312 -26.04 -16.03 8.06
C GLN A 312 -26.31 -14.59 7.59
N SER A 313 -25.29 -13.72 7.61
CA SER A 313 -25.47 -12.31 7.28
C SER A 313 -25.73 -12.06 5.79
N LEU A 314 -25.12 -12.84 4.89
CA LEU A 314 -25.29 -12.71 3.44
C LEU A 314 -26.37 -13.63 2.86
N ASN A 315 -26.92 -14.54 3.68
CA ASN A 315 -27.89 -15.56 3.26
C ASN A 315 -27.38 -16.40 2.07
N PHE A 316 -26.14 -16.89 2.20
CA PHE A 316 -25.42 -17.66 1.20
C PHE A 316 -24.62 -18.78 1.88
N GLU A 317 -24.57 -19.98 1.33
CA GLU A 317 -23.91 -21.12 1.99
C GLU A 317 -22.38 -21.08 1.80
N PHE A 318 -21.66 -20.46 2.74
CA PHE A 318 -20.19 -20.46 2.77
C PHE A 318 -19.60 -21.51 3.71
N TYR A 319 -20.31 -21.86 4.79
CA TYR A 319 -19.78 -22.73 5.85
C TYR A 319 -19.45 -24.14 5.38
N ASN A 320 -20.36 -24.76 4.62
CA ASN A 320 -20.14 -26.10 4.05
C ASN A 320 -19.41 -26.07 2.70
N ASN A 321 -19.07 -24.89 2.17
CA ASN A 321 -18.36 -24.76 0.91
C ASN A 321 -16.84 -24.98 1.12
N LEU A 322 -16.39 -26.22 0.91
CA LEU A 322 -14.99 -26.61 1.09
C LEU A 322 -14.04 -25.83 0.18
N GLU A 323 -14.40 -25.60 -1.08
CA GLU A 323 -13.57 -24.86 -2.04
C GLU A 323 -13.31 -23.42 -1.55
N TYR A 324 -14.37 -22.75 -1.08
CA TYR A 324 -14.29 -21.40 -0.50
C TYR A 324 -13.39 -21.36 0.73
N ARG A 325 -13.60 -22.28 1.68
CA ARG A 325 -12.82 -22.35 2.92
C ARG A 325 -11.36 -22.68 2.67
N GLU A 326 -11.07 -23.59 1.74
CA GLU A 326 -9.70 -23.92 1.33
C GLU A 326 -9.00 -22.73 0.66
N GLU A 327 -9.70 -21.99 -0.19
CA GLU A 327 -9.14 -20.83 -0.89
C GLU A 327 -8.78 -19.71 0.12
N ILE A 328 -9.65 -19.43 1.10
CA ILE A 328 -9.34 -18.49 2.18
C ILE A 328 -8.19 -18.98 3.05
N LEU A 329 -8.20 -20.25 3.45
CA LEU A 329 -7.13 -20.84 4.28
C LEU A 329 -5.77 -20.68 3.59
N LYS A 330 -5.70 -20.98 2.29
CA LYS A 330 -4.47 -20.88 1.48
C LYS A 330 -3.93 -19.45 1.43
N TYR A 331 -4.80 -18.44 1.41
CA TYR A 331 -4.39 -17.04 1.46
C TYR A 331 -3.97 -16.59 2.86
N LEU A 332 -4.75 -16.94 3.88
CA LEU A 332 -4.56 -16.41 5.23
C LEU A 332 -3.32 -17.00 5.92
N LEU A 333 -2.95 -18.24 5.65
CA LEU A 333 -1.75 -18.86 6.25
C LEU A 333 -0.46 -18.05 6.02
N PRO A 334 -0.11 -17.65 4.78
CA PRO A 334 0.97 -16.71 4.58
C PRO A 334 0.65 -15.29 5.05
N ALA A 335 -0.61 -14.86 4.98
CA ALA A 335 -1.02 -13.52 5.42
C ALA A 335 -0.72 -13.27 6.91
N VAL A 336 -0.84 -14.28 7.78
CA VAL A 336 -0.49 -14.14 9.21
C VAL A 336 0.94 -13.64 9.41
N TYR A 337 1.89 -14.13 8.61
CA TYR A 337 3.28 -13.65 8.68
C TYR A 337 3.42 -12.23 8.11
N ARG A 338 2.62 -11.87 7.10
CA ARG A 338 2.58 -10.49 6.56
C ARG A 338 2.02 -9.50 7.57
N ILE A 339 0.87 -9.80 8.17
CA ILE A 339 0.20 -8.98 9.18
C ILE A 339 1.14 -8.73 10.36
N LYS A 340 1.73 -9.80 10.92
CA LYS A 340 2.71 -9.74 12.01
C LYS A 340 3.89 -8.81 11.72
N ASN A 341 4.32 -8.73 10.46
CA ASN A 341 5.46 -7.93 10.04
C ASN A 341 5.07 -6.57 9.43
N ASN A 342 3.79 -6.16 9.52
CA ASN A 342 3.25 -4.99 8.85
C ASN A 342 3.57 -4.94 7.34
N PHE A 343 3.66 -6.09 6.69
CA PHE A 343 3.95 -6.18 5.26
C PHE A 343 2.65 -6.03 4.47
N PHE A 344 2.47 -4.92 3.77
CA PHE A 344 1.25 -4.63 2.99
C PHE A 344 1.50 -5.02 1.54
N LEU A 345 0.60 -5.81 0.95
CA LEU A 345 0.65 -6.13 -0.48
C LEU A 345 -0.14 -5.12 -1.31
N ILE A 346 -1.13 -4.48 -0.69
CA ILE A 346 -2.05 -3.58 -1.36
C ILE A 346 -1.76 -2.17 -0.85
N LYS A 347 -1.40 -1.27 -1.76
CA LYS A 347 -1.70 0.15 -1.54
C LYS A 347 -1.87 0.98 -2.81
N THR A 348 -1.52 0.46 -3.97
CA THR A 348 -1.68 1.19 -5.23
C THR A 348 -1.78 0.20 -6.38
N GLU A 349 -3.00 0.00 -6.91
CA GLU A 349 -3.31 -0.13 -8.35
C GLU A 349 -4.70 -0.73 -8.62
N ARG A 350 -5.30 -1.45 -7.67
CA ARG A 350 -6.65 -1.99 -7.85
C ARG A 350 -7.69 -1.15 -7.11
N LYS A 351 -8.35 -0.23 -7.83
CA LYS A 351 -9.71 0.17 -7.46
C LYS A 351 -10.64 -0.98 -7.86
N VAL A 352 -10.70 -2.04 -7.06
CA VAL A 352 -11.76 -3.03 -7.25
C VAL A 352 -13.05 -2.36 -6.82
N GLU A 353 -14.05 -2.35 -7.70
CA GLU A 353 -15.38 -1.88 -7.34
C GLU A 353 -16.04 -2.94 -6.46
N ILE A 354 -15.80 -2.82 -5.15
CA ILE A 354 -16.33 -3.74 -4.15
C ILE A 354 -17.77 -3.34 -3.80
N ASN A 355 -18.65 -4.32 -3.67
CA ASN A 355 -20.00 -4.14 -3.18
C ASN A 355 -19.96 -3.73 -1.70
N LYS A 356 -20.26 -2.46 -1.44
CA LYS A 356 -20.24 -1.87 -0.08
C LYS A 356 -21.05 -2.67 0.95
N ASN A 357 -22.18 -3.25 0.56
CA ASN A 357 -23.00 -4.03 1.49
C ASN A 357 -22.32 -5.36 1.87
N ILE A 358 -21.63 -6.00 0.93
CA ILE A 358 -20.85 -7.21 1.22
C ILE A 358 -19.64 -6.83 2.08
N TYR A 359 -18.94 -5.74 1.72
CA TYR A 359 -17.79 -5.24 2.46
C TYR A 359 -18.10 -5.01 3.95
N GLU A 360 -19.17 -4.27 4.28
CA GLU A 360 -19.52 -4.00 5.68
C GLU A 360 -19.83 -5.30 6.45
N LYS A 361 -20.55 -6.26 5.85
CA LYS A 361 -20.84 -7.56 6.50
C LYS A 361 -19.58 -8.39 6.73
N ILE A 362 -18.66 -8.38 5.76
CA ILE A 362 -17.35 -9.04 5.90
C ILE A 362 -16.55 -8.37 7.02
N ARG A 363 -16.50 -7.04 7.06
CA ARG A 363 -15.82 -6.27 8.09
C ARG A 363 -16.37 -6.55 9.49
N GLU A 364 -17.69 -6.55 9.64
CA GLU A 364 -18.36 -6.92 10.89
C GLU A 364 -18.00 -8.35 11.33
N ALA A 365 -18.03 -9.32 10.41
CA ALA A 365 -17.65 -10.70 10.70
C ALA A 365 -16.17 -10.83 11.13
N VAL A 366 -15.26 -10.11 10.46
CA VAL A 366 -13.85 -10.05 10.84
C VAL A 366 -13.69 -9.47 12.25
N ILE A 367 -14.37 -8.37 12.58
CA ILE A 367 -14.33 -7.76 13.92
C ILE A 367 -14.75 -8.76 15.00
N VAL A 368 -15.81 -9.54 14.75
CA VAL A 368 -16.27 -10.60 15.67
C VAL A 368 -15.26 -11.73 15.82
N CYS A 369 -14.44 -11.99 14.80
CA CYS A 369 -13.44 -13.04 14.78
C CYS A 369 -12.03 -12.57 15.20
N ASN A 370 -11.81 -11.28 15.41
CA ASN A 370 -10.49 -10.72 15.71
C ASN A 370 -9.84 -11.34 16.95
N SER A 371 -10.61 -11.84 17.91
CA SER A 371 -10.06 -12.50 19.11
C SER A 371 -9.39 -13.85 18.85
N ILE A 372 -9.65 -14.49 17.70
CA ILE A 372 -9.03 -15.77 17.32
C ILE A 372 -7.58 -15.54 16.86
N MET A 373 -7.35 -14.43 16.15
CA MET A 373 -6.06 -14.13 15.54
C MET A 373 -5.16 -13.40 16.53
N LYS A 374 -3.84 -13.67 16.46
CA LYS A 374 -2.86 -12.97 17.30
C LYS A 374 -2.73 -11.49 16.96
N GLU A 375 -2.95 -11.15 15.70
CA GLU A 375 -2.89 -9.80 15.17
C GLU A 375 -4.19 -9.51 14.42
N PRO A 376 -4.74 -8.28 14.50
CA PRO A 376 -5.96 -7.92 13.80
C PRO A 376 -5.75 -7.87 12.28
N PHE A 377 -6.79 -8.19 11.52
CA PHE A 377 -6.76 -8.06 10.06
C PHE A 377 -6.79 -6.58 9.67
N ARG A 378 -6.14 -6.27 8.54
CA ARG A 378 -6.07 -4.92 7.99
C ARG A 378 -7.06 -4.80 6.83
N GLU A 379 -7.24 -3.58 6.33
CA GLU A 379 -8.14 -3.32 5.20
C GLU A 379 -7.79 -4.22 3.98
N ASP A 380 -6.50 -4.43 3.68
CA ASP A 380 -6.05 -5.35 2.61
C ASP A 380 -6.66 -6.76 2.73
N GLU A 381 -6.71 -7.31 3.95
CA GLU A 381 -7.24 -8.65 4.19
C GLU A 381 -8.78 -8.66 4.15
N ILE A 382 -9.43 -7.59 4.60
CA ILE A 382 -10.88 -7.42 4.54
C ILE A 382 -11.34 -7.27 3.08
N GLU A 383 -10.61 -6.49 2.27
CA GLU A 383 -10.83 -6.35 0.84
C GLU A 383 -10.72 -7.71 0.13
N TYR A 384 -9.64 -8.45 0.38
CA TYR A 384 -9.46 -9.80 -0.20
C TYR A 384 -10.62 -10.75 0.18
N LEU A 385 -11.00 -10.79 1.47
CA LEU A 385 -12.13 -11.61 1.93
C LEU A 385 -13.47 -11.18 1.30
N THR A 386 -13.60 -9.90 0.95
CA THR A 386 -14.78 -9.40 0.25
C THR A 386 -14.78 -9.85 -1.22
N GLU A 387 -13.66 -9.68 -1.93
CA GLU A 387 -13.50 -10.11 -3.33
C GLU A 387 -13.80 -11.60 -3.51
N ILE A 388 -13.25 -12.44 -2.63
CA ILE A 388 -13.49 -13.89 -2.71
C ILE A 388 -14.94 -14.24 -2.40
N SER A 389 -15.58 -13.58 -1.43
CA SER A 389 -16.99 -13.82 -1.13
C SER A 389 -17.89 -13.43 -2.30
N GLU A 390 -17.61 -12.29 -2.93
CA GLU A 390 -18.31 -11.85 -4.15
C GLU A 390 -18.14 -12.84 -5.30
N LYS A 391 -16.92 -13.33 -5.52
CA LYS A 391 -16.61 -14.31 -6.56
C LYS A 391 -17.52 -15.55 -6.43
N TYR A 392 -17.70 -16.07 -5.22
CA TYR A 392 -18.52 -17.26 -4.99
C TYR A 392 -20.03 -16.96 -5.10
N ILE A 393 -20.48 -15.80 -4.61
CA ILE A 393 -21.88 -15.37 -4.80
C ILE A 393 -22.21 -15.27 -6.29
N LYS A 394 -21.38 -14.58 -7.07
CA LYS A 394 -21.55 -14.41 -8.53
C LYS A 394 -21.55 -15.76 -9.24
N ARG A 395 -20.64 -16.67 -8.88
CA ARG A 395 -20.57 -18.02 -9.47
C ARG A 395 -21.86 -18.81 -9.25
N GLU A 396 -22.49 -18.72 -8.08
CA GLU A 396 -23.75 -19.42 -7.83
C GLU A 396 -24.93 -18.77 -8.57
N GLU A 397 -24.98 -17.43 -8.62
CA GLU A 397 -25.99 -16.69 -9.40
C GLU A 397 -25.89 -17.00 -10.90
N GLU A 398 -24.67 -17.10 -11.42
CA GLU A 398 -24.38 -17.55 -12.77
C GLU A 398 -24.69 -19.04 -12.98
N GLY A 399 -24.71 -19.86 -11.93
CA GLY A 399 -25.16 -21.26 -11.98
C GLY A 399 -26.67 -21.43 -12.02
N LYS A 400 -27.46 -20.46 -11.54
CA LYS A 400 -28.93 -20.57 -11.45
C LYS A 400 -29.63 -20.36 -12.79
N ILE A 401 -30.68 -21.14 -13.04
CA ILE A 401 -31.58 -20.98 -14.19
C ILE A 401 -32.78 -20.13 -13.75
N SER A 402 -33.11 -19.07 -14.49
CA SER A 402 -34.24 -18.20 -14.17
C SER A 402 -35.57 -18.95 -14.35
N LEU A 403 -36.29 -19.19 -13.25
CA LEU A 403 -37.61 -19.80 -13.29
C LEU A 403 -38.60 -18.98 -14.12
N ALA A 404 -38.54 -17.64 -14.08
CA ALA A 404 -39.43 -16.79 -14.88
C ALA A 404 -39.21 -17.01 -16.38
N LYS A 405 -37.95 -17.07 -16.81
CA LYS A 405 -37.58 -17.31 -18.22
C LYS A 405 -37.87 -18.75 -18.64
N LEU A 406 -37.69 -19.71 -17.75
CA LEU A 406 -38.09 -21.11 -17.94
C LEU A 406 -39.61 -21.22 -18.12
N MET A 407 -40.38 -20.57 -17.25
CA MET A 407 -41.86 -20.54 -17.30
C MET A 407 -42.39 -19.81 -18.53
N GLU A 408 -41.71 -18.76 -18.99
CA GLU A 408 -42.03 -18.07 -20.25
C GLU A 408 -41.84 -19.00 -21.46
N LEU A 409 -40.72 -19.72 -21.52
CA LEU A 409 -40.45 -20.71 -22.58
C LEU A 409 -41.46 -21.86 -22.54
N ILE A 410 -41.80 -22.37 -21.36
CA ILE A 410 -42.81 -23.42 -21.18
C ILE A 410 -44.18 -22.92 -21.63
N LYS A 411 -44.61 -21.71 -21.20
CA LYS A 411 -45.91 -21.13 -21.60
C LYS A 411 -46.00 -20.87 -23.10
N LYS A 412 -44.92 -20.35 -23.71
CA LYS A 412 -44.85 -20.09 -25.16
C LYS A 412 -45.02 -21.37 -25.99
N ASN A 413 -44.61 -22.52 -25.45
CA ASN A 413 -44.70 -23.82 -26.09
C ASN A 413 -45.82 -24.70 -25.52
N ALA A 414 -46.66 -24.19 -24.59
CA ALA A 414 -47.65 -24.98 -23.87
C ALA A 414 -48.76 -25.58 -24.76
N ASP A 415 -49.05 -24.95 -25.90
CA ASP A 415 -50.05 -25.42 -26.88
C ASP A 415 -49.45 -26.30 -27.99
N ILE A 416 -48.14 -26.56 -27.96
CA ILE A 416 -47.40 -27.33 -28.97
C ILE A 416 -46.94 -28.65 -28.34
N TYR A 417 -47.55 -29.78 -28.74
CA TYR A 417 -47.16 -31.15 -28.37
C TYR A 417 -45.85 -31.62 -29.08
N ASP A 418 -44.90 -30.70 -29.33
CA ASP A 418 -43.61 -31.00 -29.97
C ASP A 418 -42.48 -30.84 -28.95
N GLU A 419 -42.22 -31.93 -28.23
CA GLU A 419 -41.23 -32.04 -27.17
C GLU A 419 -39.82 -31.64 -27.64
N LYS A 420 -39.46 -31.97 -28.89
CA LYS A 420 -38.14 -31.65 -29.46
C LYS A 420 -37.93 -30.16 -29.65
N LYS A 421 -38.97 -29.44 -30.05
CA LYS A 421 -38.88 -27.98 -30.25
C LYS A 421 -38.71 -27.24 -28.91
N LEU A 422 -39.39 -27.72 -27.86
CA LEU A 422 -39.21 -27.21 -26.51
C LEU A 422 -37.79 -27.51 -25.98
N GLU A 423 -37.31 -28.74 -26.18
CA GLU A 423 -35.96 -29.16 -25.81
C GLU A 423 -34.89 -28.29 -26.50
N GLU A 424 -35.00 -28.04 -27.80
CA GLU A 424 -34.10 -27.15 -28.55
C GLU A 424 -34.14 -25.70 -28.04
N GLU A 425 -35.32 -25.15 -27.74
CA GLU A 425 -35.44 -23.78 -27.22
C GLU A 425 -34.86 -23.65 -25.80
N ILE A 426 -35.05 -24.65 -24.94
CA ILE A 426 -34.47 -24.72 -23.60
C ILE A 426 -32.95 -24.86 -23.68
N MET A 427 -32.43 -25.79 -24.49
CA MET A 427 -30.99 -25.99 -24.69
C MET A 427 -30.33 -24.77 -25.33
N LYS A 428 -31.03 -24.05 -26.22
CA LYS A 428 -30.53 -22.79 -26.77
C LYS A 428 -30.49 -21.66 -25.73
N ALA A 429 -31.49 -21.58 -24.85
CA ALA A 429 -31.57 -20.54 -23.83
C ALA A 429 -30.63 -20.75 -22.64
N PHE A 430 -30.31 -22.00 -22.32
CA PHE A 430 -29.56 -22.38 -21.12
C PHE A 430 -28.34 -23.28 -21.40
N LYS A 431 -27.82 -23.22 -22.64
CA LYS A 431 -26.80 -24.08 -23.27
C LYS A 431 -25.64 -24.62 -22.41
N ASN A 432 -25.18 -23.85 -21.41
CA ASN A 432 -24.06 -24.22 -20.54
C ASN A 432 -24.49 -24.55 -19.10
N LYS A 433 -25.80 -24.65 -18.84
CA LYS A 433 -26.41 -24.86 -17.51
C LYS A 433 -27.31 -26.09 -17.45
N ILE A 434 -27.54 -26.77 -18.58
CA ILE A 434 -28.38 -27.98 -18.70
C ILE A 434 -27.62 -28.97 -19.58
N GLU A 435 -27.56 -30.23 -19.16
CA GLU A 435 -26.98 -31.35 -19.93
C GLU A 435 -28.12 -32.22 -20.51
N ASN A 436 -27.85 -32.89 -21.63
CA ASN A 436 -28.80 -33.77 -22.31
C ASN A 436 -29.06 -35.08 -21.57
#